data_AF-A0A0G1R712-F1
#
_entry.id   AF-A0A0G1R712-F1
#
_cell.length_a   1.000
_cell.length_b   1.000
_cell.length_c   1.000
_cell.angle_alpha   90.00
_cell.angle_beta   90.00
_cell.angle_gamma   90.00
#
_symmetry.space_group_name_H-M   'P 1'
#
loop_
_entity.id
_entity.type
_entity.pdbx_description
1 polymer ?
#
loop_
_entity_poly.entity_id
_entity_poly.type
_entity_poly.pdbx_seq_one_letter_code
_entity_poly.pdbx_strand_id
1 'polypeptide(L)'
;MVYKKGEFEKITFSKGYYWSAVKELQDSEKLFLKNIPGIKKSLLISLGEEKSAKRKSFTLHLLGWSRDYIVIPKVLTSYFKDRNISVANAAARAFFPMFASGKTNLPLEKVLKLLGRRNKYLKNKALGILAFSNRNDLLRIKKTVRLSYLKHLLDSGEPMISEPAKLLFQKISRIRS
;
A
#
# COMPACT_ATOMS: atom_id res chain seq x y z
N MET A 1 -12.24 -7.25 10.22
CA MET A 1 -12.91 -5.96 9.94
C MET A 1 -13.12 -5.93 8.44
N VAL A 2 -14.35 -6.16 7.99
CA VAL A 2 -14.71 -6.08 6.58
C VAL A 2 -15.09 -4.62 6.34
N TYR A 3 -14.31 -3.89 5.53
CA TYR A 3 -14.62 -2.51 5.19
C TYR A 3 -16.00 -2.46 4.51
N LYS A 4 -16.85 -1.50 4.89
CA LYS A 4 -18.14 -1.32 4.22
C LYS A 4 -17.88 -1.03 2.74
N LYS A 5 -18.59 -1.73 1.86
CA LYS A 5 -18.58 -1.51 0.41
C LYS A 5 -18.79 -0.01 0.15
N GLY A 6 -17.83 0.65 -0.51
CA GLY A 6 -17.85 2.10 -0.79
C GLY A 6 -16.95 2.98 0.10
N GLU A 7 -16.67 2.62 1.36
CA GLU A 7 -15.68 3.37 2.18
C GLU A 7 -14.26 3.19 1.65
N PHE A 8 -13.97 1.97 1.21
CA PHE A 8 -12.71 1.63 0.56
C PHE A 8 -12.56 2.42 -0.74
N GLU A 9 -13.57 2.44 -1.59
CA GLU A 9 -13.57 3.10 -2.90
C GLU A 9 -13.41 4.63 -2.77
N LYS A 10 -14.15 5.28 -1.87
CA LYS A 10 -14.04 6.74 -1.66
C LYS A 10 -12.62 7.20 -1.31
N ILE A 11 -11.83 6.38 -0.62
CA ILE A 11 -10.47 6.74 -0.16
C ILE A 11 -9.39 6.24 -1.13
N THR A 12 -9.64 5.12 -1.82
CA THR A 12 -8.70 4.56 -2.79
C THR A 12 -8.71 5.30 -4.13
N PHE A 13 -9.88 5.77 -4.61
CA PHE A 13 -10.00 6.50 -5.88
C PHE A 13 -9.66 7.99 -5.79
N SER A 14 -9.77 8.63 -4.61
CA SER A 14 -9.57 10.09 -4.47
C SER A 14 -8.14 10.52 -4.08
N LYS A 15 -7.26 9.62 -3.59
CA LYS A 15 -5.98 10.01 -2.97
C LYS A 15 -4.75 9.24 -3.48
N GLY A 16 -4.51 9.22 -4.79
CA GLY A 16 -3.22 8.80 -5.37
C GLY A 16 -2.76 7.37 -5.02
N TYR A 17 -3.68 6.47 -4.63
CA TYR A 17 -3.41 5.07 -4.29
C TYR A 17 -3.49 4.13 -5.49
N TYR A 18 -3.82 4.64 -6.68
CA TYR A 18 -3.79 3.89 -7.94
C TYR A 18 -2.94 4.61 -9.00
N TRP A 19 -2.69 3.92 -10.12
CA TRP A 19 -1.97 4.51 -11.27
C TRP A 19 -2.85 5.43 -12.10
N SER A 20 -4.16 5.18 -12.10
CA SER A 20 -5.18 6.07 -12.63
C SER A 20 -6.23 6.34 -11.56
N ALA A 21 -6.74 7.57 -11.48
CA ALA A 21 -7.94 7.88 -10.68
C ALA A 21 -9.23 7.48 -11.40
N VAL A 22 -9.16 7.19 -12.70
CA VAL A 22 -10.29 6.82 -13.56
C VAL A 22 -10.64 5.36 -13.34
N LYS A 23 -11.84 5.09 -12.83
CA LYS A 23 -12.30 3.75 -12.45
C LYS A 23 -12.41 2.83 -13.67
N GLU A 24 -12.89 3.34 -14.79
CA GLU A 24 -13.06 2.64 -16.06
C GLU A 24 -11.73 2.12 -16.59
N LEU A 25 -10.67 2.93 -16.47
CA LEU A 25 -9.32 2.52 -16.87
C LEU A 25 -8.80 1.41 -15.94
N GLN A 26 -8.98 1.54 -14.63
CA GLN A 26 -8.58 0.48 -13.70
C GLN A 26 -9.35 -0.82 -13.92
N ASP A 27 -10.65 -0.74 -14.19
CA ASP A 27 -11.48 -1.92 -14.43
C ASP A 27 -11.09 -2.60 -15.75
N SER A 28 -10.76 -1.80 -16.78
CA SER A 28 -10.18 -2.29 -18.04
C SER A 28 -8.83 -2.97 -17.83
N GLU A 29 -7.92 -2.39 -17.05
CA GLU A 29 -6.62 -3.00 -16.71
C GLU A 29 -6.80 -4.36 -16.02
N LYS A 30 -7.69 -4.44 -15.02
CA LYS A 30 -7.99 -5.70 -14.31
C LYS A 30 -8.55 -6.76 -15.25
N LEU A 31 -9.48 -6.37 -16.12
CA LEU A 31 -10.11 -7.28 -17.08
C LEU A 31 -9.09 -7.80 -18.10
N PHE A 32 -8.29 -6.89 -18.67
CA PHE A 32 -7.19 -7.23 -19.58
C PHE A 32 -6.25 -8.25 -18.95
N LEU A 33 -5.75 -7.99 -17.73
CA LEU A 33 -4.84 -8.91 -17.04
C LEU A 33 -5.48 -10.27 -16.71
N LYS A 34 -6.78 -10.31 -16.40
CA LYS A 34 -7.50 -11.57 -16.13
C LYS A 34 -7.52 -12.48 -17.37
N ASN A 35 -7.54 -11.90 -18.56
CA ASN A 35 -7.73 -12.62 -19.82
C ASN A 35 -6.43 -13.07 -20.48
N ILE A 36 -5.25 -12.85 -19.87
CA ILE A 36 -3.96 -13.23 -20.44
C ILE A 36 -3.37 -14.41 -19.64
N PRO A 37 -3.43 -15.64 -20.17
CA PRO A 37 -2.81 -16.79 -19.53
C PRO A 37 -1.31 -16.57 -19.28
N GLY A 38 -0.83 -16.97 -18.10
CA GLY A 38 0.59 -16.88 -17.77
C GLY A 38 1.14 -15.47 -17.51
N ILE A 39 0.35 -14.40 -17.65
CA ILE A 39 0.83 -13.02 -17.51
C ILE A 39 1.57 -12.77 -16.19
N LYS A 40 1.10 -13.37 -15.08
CA LYS A 40 1.76 -13.26 -13.77
C LYS A 40 3.20 -13.78 -13.82
N LYS A 41 3.44 -14.94 -14.45
CA LYS A 41 4.77 -15.54 -14.59
C LYS A 41 5.66 -14.63 -15.43
N SER A 42 5.15 -14.14 -16.56
CA SER A 42 5.88 -13.22 -17.44
C SER A 42 6.23 -11.90 -16.76
N LEU A 43 5.32 -11.33 -15.97
CA LEU A 43 5.58 -10.12 -15.18
C LEU A 43 6.67 -10.36 -14.12
N LEU A 44 6.69 -11.52 -13.46
CA LEU A 44 7.73 -11.85 -12.48
C LEU A 44 9.11 -12.02 -13.13
N ILE A 45 9.18 -12.68 -14.29
CA ILE A 45 10.42 -12.81 -15.08
C ILE A 45 10.92 -11.42 -15.49
N SER A 46 10.05 -10.62 -16.11
CA SER A 46 10.37 -9.25 -16.53
C SER A 46 10.89 -8.41 -15.36
N LEU A 47 10.28 -8.52 -14.18
CA LEU A 47 10.72 -7.76 -13.00
C LEU A 47 12.15 -8.09 -12.54
N GLY A 48 12.61 -9.33 -12.75
CA GLY A 48 13.96 -9.79 -12.42
C GLY A 48 15.03 -9.33 -13.41
N GLU A 49 14.67 -9.16 -14.68
CA GLU A 49 15.58 -8.77 -15.76
C GLU A 49 15.63 -7.26 -16.00
N GLU A 50 14.52 -6.58 -15.70
CA GLU A 50 14.34 -5.18 -16.05
C GLU A 50 15.31 -4.25 -15.30
N LYS A 51 15.86 -3.26 -16.00
CA LYS A 51 16.75 -2.24 -15.41
C LYS A 51 16.05 -0.90 -15.28
N SER A 52 15.08 -0.59 -16.14
CA SER A 52 14.32 0.65 -16.14
C SER A 52 13.38 0.75 -14.94
N ALA A 53 13.58 1.78 -14.12
CA ALA A 53 12.71 2.08 -12.99
C ALA A 53 11.24 2.30 -13.43
N LYS A 54 11.02 2.91 -14.60
CA LYS A 54 9.68 3.13 -15.15
C LYS A 54 8.98 1.80 -15.43
N ARG A 55 9.67 0.89 -16.11
CA ARG A 55 9.12 -0.44 -16.45
C ARG A 55 8.93 -1.30 -15.21
N LYS A 56 9.89 -1.33 -14.27
CA LYS A 56 9.71 -1.98 -12.95
C LYS A 56 8.46 -1.47 -12.22
N SER A 57 8.30 -0.15 -12.16
CA SER A 57 7.16 0.47 -11.48
C SER A 57 5.83 0.06 -12.11
N PHE A 58 5.77 -0.02 -13.45
CA PHE A 58 4.60 -0.50 -14.17
C PHE A 58 4.35 -1.99 -13.93
N THR A 59 5.38 -2.83 -14.01
CA THR A 59 5.28 -4.27 -13.72
C THR A 59 4.77 -4.52 -12.29
N LEU A 60 5.29 -3.81 -11.29
CA LEU A 60 4.83 -3.89 -9.90
C LEU A 60 3.35 -3.48 -9.75
N HIS A 61 2.93 -2.44 -10.48
CA HIS A 61 1.53 -2.02 -10.53
C HIS A 61 0.64 -3.16 -11.06
N LEU A 62 0.98 -3.74 -12.21
CA LEU A 62 0.21 -4.82 -12.80
C LEU A 62 0.18 -6.07 -11.91
N LEU A 63 1.28 -6.40 -11.24
CA LEU A 63 1.32 -7.50 -10.27
C LEU A 63 0.33 -7.28 -9.12
N GLY A 64 0.09 -6.04 -8.69
CA GLY A 64 -0.94 -5.72 -7.69
C GLY A 64 -2.35 -6.18 -8.06
N TRP A 65 -2.63 -6.39 -9.35
CA TRP A 65 -3.91 -6.88 -9.86
C TRP A 65 -4.00 -8.41 -9.97
N SER A 66 -2.91 -9.13 -9.77
CA SER A 66 -2.80 -10.57 -10.08
C SER A 66 -3.61 -11.53 -9.17
N ARG A 67 -4.43 -11.02 -8.24
CA ARG A 67 -5.27 -11.79 -7.28
C ARG A 67 -4.52 -12.89 -6.49
N ASP A 68 -3.20 -12.91 -6.51
CA ASP A 68 -2.37 -13.84 -5.76
C ASP A 68 -1.96 -13.20 -4.42
N TYR A 69 -2.73 -13.49 -3.38
CA TYR A 69 -2.58 -12.87 -2.07
C TYR A 69 -1.48 -13.51 -1.20
N ILE A 70 -0.70 -14.44 -1.76
CA ILE A 70 0.33 -15.21 -1.03
C ILE A 70 1.73 -14.86 -1.53
N VAL A 71 1.98 -15.00 -2.83
CA VAL A 71 3.32 -14.82 -3.41
C VAL A 71 3.59 -13.35 -3.67
N ILE A 72 2.64 -12.66 -4.31
CA ILE A 72 2.86 -11.30 -4.79
C ILE A 72 3.06 -10.28 -3.67
N PRO A 73 2.36 -10.34 -2.53
CA PRO A 73 2.69 -9.49 -1.39
C PRO A 73 4.14 -9.62 -0.92
N LYS A 74 4.72 -10.84 -0.95
CA LYS A 74 6.13 -11.05 -0.58
C LYS A 74 7.05 -10.36 -1.59
N VAL A 75 6.75 -10.47 -2.88
CA VAL A 75 7.45 -9.76 -3.96
C VAL A 75 7.34 -8.25 -3.77
N LEU A 76 6.13 -7.68 -3.72
CA LEU A 76 5.93 -6.24 -3.59
C LEU A 76 6.65 -5.67 -2.37
N THR A 77 6.57 -6.36 -1.23
CA THR A 77 7.22 -5.87 0.00
C THR A 77 8.74 -5.98 -0.03
N SER A 78 9.34 -6.78 -0.91
CA SER A 78 10.80 -6.79 -1.12
C SER A 78 11.27 -5.51 -1.81
N TYR A 79 10.42 -4.84 -2.60
CA TYR A 79 10.70 -3.59 -3.30
C TYR A 79 10.45 -2.33 -2.46
N PHE A 80 9.91 -2.44 -1.24
CA PHE A 80 9.79 -1.27 -0.34
C PHE A 80 11.15 -0.66 -0.01
N LYS A 81 12.21 -1.47 -0.06
CA LYS A 81 13.58 -1.02 0.19
C LYS A 81 14.30 -0.50 -1.06
N ASP A 82 13.67 -0.53 -2.23
CA ASP A 82 14.31 -0.09 -3.48
C ASP A 82 14.86 1.34 -3.36
N ARG A 83 16.01 1.60 -3.99
CA ARG A 83 16.66 2.91 -3.98
C ARG A 83 15.89 3.91 -4.84
N ASN A 84 15.25 3.44 -5.91
CA ASN A 84 14.41 4.27 -6.74
C ASN A 84 13.04 4.48 -6.06
N ILE A 85 12.74 5.74 -5.77
CA ILE A 85 11.51 6.12 -5.05
C ILE A 85 10.25 5.72 -5.84
N SER A 86 10.26 5.86 -7.17
CA SER A 86 9.12 5.49 -8.01
C SER A 86 8.83 4.00 -7.94
N VAL A 87 9.87 3.16 -7.93
CA VAL A 87 9.74 1.70 -7.80
C VAL A 87 9.20 1.33 -6.42
N ALA A 88 9.79 1.87 -5.35
CA ALA A 88 9.32 1.62 -3.98
C ALA A 88 7.87 2.09 -3.78
N ASN A 89 7.52 3.24 -4.36
CA ASN A 89 6.17 3.79 -4.29
C ASN A 89 5.17 2.91 -5.06
N ALA A 90 5.52 2.46 -6.26
CA ALA A 90 4.69 1.54 -7.04
C ALA A 90 4.42 0.24 -6.29
N ALA A 91 5.46 -0.33 -5.66
CA ALA A 91 5.32 -1.54 -4.85
C ALA A 91 4.41 -1.35 -3.63
N ALA A 92 4.63 -0.30 -2.83
CA ALA A 92 3.81 0.02 -1.67
C ALA A 92 2.35 0.26 -2.05
N ARG A 93 2.15 0.94 -3.17
CA ARG A 93 0.83 1.24 -3.70
C ARG A 93 0.12 -0.02 -4.23
N ALA A 94 0.81 -0.87 -4.97
CA ALA A 94 0.26 -2.15 -5.45
C ALA A 94 -0.10 -3.11 -4.31
N PHE A 95 0.65 -3.06 -3.21
CA PHE A 95 0.39 -3.89 -2.03
C PHE A 95 -0.88 -3.47 -1.29
N PHE A 96 -1.19 -2.17 -1.25
CA PHE A 96 -2.28 -1.63 -0.44
C PHE A 96 -3.66 -2.26 -0.73
N PRO A 97 -4.14 -2.40 -1.98
CA PRO A 97 -5.40 -3.08 -2.28
C PRO A 97 -5.44 -4.53 -1.83
N MET A 98 -4.31 -5.24 -1.93
CA MET A 98 -4.21 -6.64 -1.52
C MET A 98 -4.40 -6.76 -0.01
N PHE A 99 -3.72 -5.90 0.74
CA PHE A 99 -3.86 -5.81 2.19
C PHE A 99 -5.27 -5.40 2.62
N ALA A 100 -5.80 -4.34 2.05
CA ALA A 100 -7.08 -3.79 2.47
C ALA A 100 -8.28 -4.70 2.13
N SER A 101 -8.11 -5.64 1.18
CA SER A 101 -9.07 -6.73 0.96
C SER A 101 -9.18 -7.71 2.14
N GLY A 102 -8.24 -7.65 3.09
CA GLY A 102 -8.15 -8.57 4.24
C GLY A 102 -7.56 -9.94 3.90
N LYS A 103 -7.18 -10.18 2.64
CA LYS A 103 -6.65 -11.47 2.16
C LYS A 103 -5.15 -11.64 2.34
N THR A 104 -4.46 -10.58 2.77
CA THR A 104 -3.01 -10.55 2.95
C THR A 104 -2.67 -10.00 4.32
N ASN A 105 -1.76 -10.64 5.03
CA ASN A 105 -1.28 -10.20 6.34
C ASN A 105 -0.42 -8.94 6.24
N LEU A 106 -0.47 -8.09 7.27
CA LEU A 106 0.39 -6.90 7.35
C LEU A 106 1.85 -7.28 7.64
N PRO A 107 2.81 -6.97 6.75
CA PRO A 107 4.24 -7.09 7.03
C PRO A 107 4.69 -5.86 7.81
N LEU A 108 4.25 -5.77 9.07
CA LEU A 108 4.34 -4.56 9.91
C LEU A 108 5.74 -3.94 9.89
N GLU A 109 6.79 -4.72 10.14
CA GLU A 109 8.17 -4.21 10.15
C GLU A 109 8.58 -3.55 8.83
N LYS A 110 8.20 -4.13 7.69
CA LYS A 110 8.52 -3.56 6.37
C LYS A 110 7.75 -2.26 6.13
N VAL A 111 6.50 -2.19 6.58
CA VAL A 111 5.67 -0.98 6.49
C VAL A 111 6.21 0.11 7.42
N LEU A 112 6.67 -0.23 8.63
CA LEU A 112 7.30 0.73 9.54
C LEU A 112 8.64 1.26 8.99
N LYS A 113 9.45 0.41 8.35
CA LYS A 113 10.65 0.85 7.62
C LYS A 113 10.28 1.82 6.49
N LEU A 114 9.15 1.61 5.81
CA LEU A 114 8.65 2.52 4.79
C LEU A 114 8.22 3.87 5.40
N LEU A 115 7.54 3.84 6.56
CA LEU A 115 7.15 5.04 7.32
C LEU A 115 8.35 5.87 7.78
N GLY A 116 9.47 5.23 8.10
CA GLY A 116 10.71 5.89 8.48
C GLY A 116 11.46 6.57 7.32
N ARG A 117 11.07 6.34 6.05
CA ARG A 117 11.74 6.96 4.89
C ARG A 117 11.52 8.46 4.87
N ARG A 118 12.53 9.25 4.50
CA ARG A 118 12.41 10.72 4.36
C ARG A 118 11.38 11.15 3.30
N ASN A 119 11.20 10.34 2.26
CA ASN A 119 10.30 10.67 1.16
C ASN A 119 8.81 10.66 1.59
N LYS A 120 8.14 11.80 1.46
CA LYS A 120 6.75 12.01 1.88
C LYS A 120 5.73 11.11 1.15
N TYR A 121 5.95 10.75 -0.11
CA TYR A 121 5.03 9.85 -0.83
C TYR A 121 5.07 8.44 -0.26
N LEU A 122 6.26 7.93 0.06
CA LEU A 122 6.43 6.64 0.71
C LEU A 122 5.85 6.63 2.13
N LYS A 123 6.06 7.71 2.90
CA LYS A 123 5.42 7.88 4.22
C LYS A 123 3.91 7.84 4.11
N ASN A 124 3.31 8.57 3.16
CA ASN A 124 1.87 8.55 2.91
C ASN A 124 1.37 7.12 2.64
N LYS A 125 2.05 6.36 1.76
CA LYS A 125 1.66 4.96 1.51
C LYS A 125 1.78 4.07 2.73
N ALA A 126 2.83 4.22 3.52
CA ALA A 126 2.95 3.51 4.78
C ALA A 126 1.81 3.85 5.75
N LEU A 127 1.52 5.14 5.95
CA LEU A 127 0.42 5.60 6.80
C LEU A 127 -0.93 5.09 6.33
N GLY A 128 -1.18 5.09 5.02
CA GLY A 128 -2.37 4.47 4.43
C GLY A 128 -2.47 2.99 4.79
N ILE A 129 -1.43 2.19 4.53
CA ILE A 129 -1.43 0.76 4.89
C ILE A 129 -1.73 0.56 6.39
N LEU A 130 -1.07 1.32 7.27
CA LEU A 130 -1.29 1.21 8.72
C LEU A 130 -2.72 1.63 9.12
N ALA A 131 -3.23 2.73 8.58
CA ALA A 131 -4.56 3.24 8.88
C ALA A 131 -5.66 2.28 8.43
N PHE A 132 -5.42 1.44 7.43
CA PHE A 132 -6.37 0.42 6.96
C PHE A 132 -6.07 -0.97 7.52
N SER A 133 -5.35 -1.05 8.63
CA SER A 133 -5.10 -2.32 9.29
C SER A 133 -6.31 -2.88 10.02
N ASN A 134 -6.38 -4.22 10.08
CA ASN A 134 -7.39 -4.90 10.88
C ASN A 134 -7.15 -4.66 12.39
N ARG A 135 -8.09 -5.08 13.24
CA ARG A 135 -8.01 -4.86 14.70
C ARG A 135 -6.73 -5.43 15.32
N ASN A 136 -6.34 -6.65 14.95
CA ASN A 136 -5.16 -7.32 15.52
C ASN A 136 -3.88 -6.59 15.11
N ASP A 137 -3.78 -6.16 13.87
CA ASP A 137 -2.67 -5.36 13.39
C ASP A 137 -2.64 -3.97 14.02
N LEU A 138 -3.79 -3.33 14.26
CA LEU A 138 -3.84 -2.06 14.99
C LEU A 138 -3.38 -2.19 16.45
N LEU A 139 -3.66 -3.32 17.11
CA LEU A 139 -3.11 -3.62 18.44
C LEU A 139 -1.58 -3.77 18.40
N ARG A 140 -1.06 -4.46 17.38
CA ARG A 140 0.40 -4.55 17.14
C ARG A 140 1.00 -3.16 16.91
N ILE A 141 0.37 -2.36 16.06
CA ILE A 141 0.82 -0.98 15.75
C ILE A 141 0.80 -0.12 17.01
N LYS A 142 -0.25 -0.19 17.84
CA LYS A 142 -0.34 0.55 19.12
C LYS A 142 0.84 0.26 20.06
N LYS A 143 1.30 -1.00 20.08
CA LYS A 143 2.44 -1.43 20.90
C LYS A 143 3.79 -0.99 20.31
N THR A 144 3.88 -0.87 18.98
CA THR A 144 5.16 -0.59 18.30
C THR A 144 5.38 0.90 17.98
N VAL A 145 4.34 1.63 17.58
CA VAL A 145 4.44 3.02 17.14
C VAL A 145 4.12 3.95 18.31
N ARG A 146 5.10 4.78 18.68
CA ARG A 146 4.94 5.77 19.75
C ARG A 146 3.87 6.80 19.38
N LEU A 147 2.94 7.08 20.29
CA LEU A 147 1.90 8.09 20.09
C LEU A 147 2.48 9.50 19.85
N SER A 148 3.61 9.82 20.47
CA SER A 148 4.32 11.08 20.24
C SER A 148 4.79 11.24 18.80
N TYR A 149 5.23 10.14 18.16
CA TYR A 149 5.61 10.16 16.74
C TYR A 149 4.39 10.40 15.85
N LEU A 150 3.25 9.75 16.14
CA LEU A 150 2.01 10.02 15.41
C LEU A 150 1.59 11.48 15.58
N LYS A 151 1.64 12.03 16.79
CA LYS A 151 1.32 13.45 17.06
C LYS A 151 2.20 14.39 16.23
N HIS A 152 3.50 14.17 16.20
CA HIS A 152 4.41 14.93 15.32
C HIS A 152 4.01 14.85 13.84
N LEU A 153 3.52 13.71 13.35
CA LEU A 153 3.02 13.60 11.97
C LEU A 153 1.68 14.32 11.76
N LEU A 154 0.84 14.46 12.78
CA LEU A 154 -0.39 15.26 12.72
C LEU A 154 -0.06 16.75 12.60
N ASP A 155 0.92 17.18 13.39
CA ASP A 155 1.33 18.59 13.52
C ASP A 155 2.21 19.05 12.35
N SER A 156 2.49 18.19 11.37
CA SER A 156 3.41 18.48 10.27
C SER A 156 2.90 19.54 9.27
N GLY A 157 1.64 19.96 9.36
CA GLY A 157 1.02 20.92 8.43
C GLY A 157 0.85 20.43 6.98
N GLU A 158 1.34 19.24 6.63
CA GLU A 158 1.27 18.65 5.29
C GLU A 158 0.05 17.71 5.17
N PRO A 159 -1.01 18.04 4.42
CA PRO A 159 -2.22 17.20 4.34
C PRO A 159 -1.94 15.75 3.91
N MET A 160 -0.95 15.55 3.03
CA MET A 160 -0.55 14.24 2.54
C MET A 160 -0.02 13.29 3.64
N ILE A 161 0.42 13.85 4.78
CA ILE A 161 0.92 13.12 5.94
C ILE A 161 -0.06 13.20 7.10
N SER A 162 -0.55 14.40 7.42
CA SER A 162 -1.39 14.65 8.59
C SER A 162 -2.75 13.97 8.49
N GLU A 163 -3.36 13.89 7.31
CA GLU A 163 -4.66 13.22 7.13
C GLU A 163 -4.61 11.70 7.38
N PRO A 164 -3.74 10.91 6.71
CA PRO A 164 -3.66 9.49 6.99
C PRO A 164 -3.11 9.21 8.40
N ALA A 165 -2.25 10.07 8.94
CA ALA A 165 -1.84 9.99 10.35
C ALA A 165 -3.02 10.20 11.31
N LYS A 166 -3.91 11.16 11.03
CA LYS A 166 -5.12 11.43 11.83
C LYS A 166 -6.04 10.21 11.86
N LEU A 167 -6.25 9.58 10.71
CA LEU A 167 -7.05 8.35 10.62
C LEU A 167 -6.43 7.22 11.44
N LEU A 168 -5.11 7.01 11.33
CA LEU A 168 -4.40 5.99 12.10
C LEU A 168 -4.49 6.26 13.60
N PHE A 169 -4.24 7.51 14.02
CA PHE A 169 -4.31 7.93 15.42
C PHE A 169 -5.70 7.66 16.01
N GLN A 170 -6.76 8.10 15.33
CA GLN A 170 -8.14 7.86 15.77
C GLN A 170 -8.46 6.37 15.95
N LYS A 171 -8.00 5.51 15.03
CA LYS A 171 -8.22 4.07 15.10
C LYS A 171 -7.47 3.41 16.26
N ILE A 172 -6.21 3.78 16.47
CA ILE A 172 -5.39 3.24 17.57
C ILE A 172 -5.94 3.68 18.93
N SER A 173 -6.34 4.95 19.06
CA SER A 173 -6.86 5.51 20.32
C SER A 173 -8.19 4.88 20.74
N ARG A 174 -9.02 4.46 19.79
CA ARG A 174 -10.31 3.79 20.06
C ARG A 174 -10.17 2.29 20.34
N ILE A 175 -9.01 1.69 20.08
CA ILE A 175 -8.80 0.26 20.28
C ILE A 175 -8.51 -0.01 21.75
N ARG A 176 -9.43 -0.76 22.39
CA ARG A 176 -9.25 -1.32 23.73
C ARG A 176 -8.39 -2.58 23.62
N SER A 177 -7.40 -2.68 24.50
CA SER A 177 -6.53 -3.84 24.70
C SER A 177 -7.33 -5.05 25.14
#